data_AF-A0A392NIN6-F1
#
_entry.id   AF-A0A392NIN6-F1
#
_cell.length_a   1.000
_cell.length_b   1.000
_cell.length_c   1.000
_cell.angle_alpha   90.00
_cell.angle_beta   90.00
_cell.angle_gamma   90.00
#
_symmetry.space_group_name_H-M   'P 1'
#
loop_
_entity.id
_entity.type
_entity.pdbx_description
1 polymer ?
#
loop_
_entity_poly.entity_id
_entity_poly.type
_entity_poly.pdbx_seq_one_letter_code
_entity_poly.pdbx_strand_id
1 'polypeptide(L)'
;GNVISTPSIKGTILPGITRKSIIDVARSQGFEVEERLVSVDELVEADEVFCTGTAVVVSPVGSVTYHGKKYVILISEDSLYLVH
;
A
#
# COMPACT_ATOMS: atom_id res chain seq x y z
N GLY A 1 -1.31 5.94 10.99
CA GLY A 1 -0.58 4.88 11.73
C GLY A 1 0.92 5.16 11.74
N ASN A 2 1.79 4.21 12.12
CA ASN A 2 3.24 4.23 11.79
C ASN A 2 3.66 2.93 11.05
N VAL A 3 2.67 2.21 10.50
CA VAL A 3 2.81 0.87 9.92
C VAL A 3 2.42 0.91 8.45
N ILE A 4 3.27 0.35 7.60
CA ILE A 4 3.00 0.04 6.19
C ILE A 4 2.85 -1.46 6.05
N SER A 5 1.71 -1.91 5.52
CA SER A 5 1.47 -3.33 5.26
C SER A 5 1.42 -3.58 3.76
N THR A 6 2.22 -4.54 3.29
CA THR A 6 2.27 -4.94 1.87
C THR A 6 2.20 -6.46 1.74
N PRO A 7 1.50 -7.01 0.72
CA PRO A 7 1.46 -8.42 0.41
C PRO A 7 2.85 -9.05 0.40
N SER A 8 2.97 -10.19 1.07
CA SER A 8 4.22 -10.97 1.02
C SER A 8 4.45 -11.52 -0.39
N ILE A 9 5.71 -11.59 -0.80
CA ILE A 9 6.13 -12.17 -2.10
C ILE A 9 6.10 -13.71 -2.14
N LYS A 10 5.60 -14.37 -1.10
CA LYS A 10 5.54 -15.85 -1.03
C LYS A 10 4.39 -16.46 -1.86
N GLY A 11 3.55 -15.62 -2.46
CA GLY A 11 2.40 -16.03 -3.28
C GLY A 11 2.54 -15.61 -4.75
N THR A 12 1.48 -15.04 -5.30
CA THR A 12 1.39 -14.59 -6.70
C THR A 12 2.00 -13.20 -6.95
N ILE A 13 2.59 -12.58 -5.93
CA ILE A 13 3.10 -11.21 -5.97
C ILE A 13 4.53 -11.21 -6.51
N LEU A 14 4.75 -10.45 -7.58
CA LEU A 14 6.07 -10.27 -8.18
C LEU A 14 7.00 -9.46 -7.24
N PRO A 15 8.25 -9.88 -7.04
CA PRO A 15 9.22 -9.11 -6.25
C PRO A 15 9.73 -7.88 -7.02
N GLY A 16 8.91 -6.82 -7.06
CA GLY A 16 9.23 -5.58 -7.77
C GLY A 16 10.37 -4.77 -7.13
N ILE A 17 11.29 -4.25 -7.94
CA ILE A 17 12.41 -3.41 -7.49
C ILE A 17 11.92 -2.08 -6.90
N THR A 18 10.90 -1.46 -7.51
CA THR A 18 10.29 -0.23 -6.99
C THR A 18 9.68 -0.47 -5.60
N ARG A 19 8.93 -1.57 -5.42
CA ARG A 19 8.38 -1.97 -4.11
C ARG A 19 9.49 -2.07 -3.07
N LYS A 20 10.57 -2.82 -3.38
CA LYS A 20 11.71 -2.97 -2.47
C LYS A 20 12.30 -1.61 -2.09
N SER A 21 12.49 -0.73 -3.06
CA SER A 21 13.05 0.60 -2.84
C SER A 21 12.18 1.44 -1.91
N ILE A 22 10.85 1.40 -2.07
CA ILE A 22 9.96 2.12 -1.16
C ILE A 22 9.96 1.52 0.25
N ILE A 23 10.01 0.19 0.39
CA ILE A 23 10.13 -0.46 1.70
C ILE A 23 11.40 0.00 2.42
N ASP A 24 12.52 0.07 1.72
CA ASP A 24 13.80 0.51 2.28
C ASP A 24 13.73 1.99 2.71
N VAL A 25 13.15 2.85 1.88
CA VAL A 25 12.93 4.27 2.21
C VAL A 25 11.99 4.41 3.41
N ALA A 26 10.89 3.66 3.46
CA ALA A 26 9.94 3.73 4.55
C ALA A 26 10.56 3.34 5.89
N ARG A 27 11.32 2.23 5.91
CA ARG A 27 12.07 1.81 7.10
C ARG A 27 13.07 2.88 7.53
N SER A 28 13.74 3.53 6.60
CA SER A 28 14.69 4.62 6.91
C SER A 28 14.02 5.87 7.52
N GLN A 29 12.74 6.08 7.24
CA GLN A 29 11.94 7.16 7.81
C GLN A 29 11.25 6.80 9.13
N GLY A 30 11.47 5.57 9.64
CA GLY A 30 10.94 5.12 10.92
C GLY A 30 9.58 4.43 10.85
N PHE A 31 9.07 4.10 9.66
CA PHE A 31 7.88 3.28 9.50
C PHE A 31 8.19 1.81 9.78
N GLU A 32 7.28 1.15 10.48
CA GLU A 32 7.25 -0.30 10.58
C GLU A 32 6.68 -0.87 9.28
N VAL A 33 7.40 -1.79 8.63
CA VAL A 33 6.96 -2.37 7.36
C VAL A 33 6.70 -3.87 7.52
N GLU A 34 5.44 -4.26 7.36
CA GLU A 34 4.97 -5.63 7.44
C GLU A 34 4.76 -6.24 6.06
N GLU A 35 5.47 -7.32 5.76
CA GLU A 35 5.25 -8.11 4.55
C GLU A 35 4.34 -9.30 4.87
N ARG A 36 3.01 -9.11 4.78
CA ARG A 36 2.00 -10.10 5.19
C ARG A 36 0.81 -10.12 4.23
N LEU A 37 -0.16 -11.02 4.45
CA LEU A 37 -1.43 -10.95 3.72
C LEU A 37 -2.22 -9.72 4.21
N VAL A 38 -2.79 -8.99 3.25
CA VAL A 38 -3.64 -7.82 3.48
C VAL A 38 -5.02 -8.15 2.89
N SER A 39 -6.05 -8.05 3.71
CA SER A 39 -7.43 -8.31 3.29
C SER A 39 -8.04 -7.07 2.63
N VAL A 40 -9.12 -7.24 1.86
CA VAL A 40 -9.83 -6.08 1.30
C VAL A 40 -10.51 -5.27 2.40
N ASP A 41 -10.99 -5.92 3.46
CA ASP A 41 -11.62 -5.24 4.60
C ASP A 41 -10.62 -4.31 5.31
N GLU A 42 -9.39 -4.77 5.49
CA GLU A 42 -8.31 -3.95 6.03
C GLU A 42 -7.92 -2.80 5.08
N LEU A 43 -7.90 -3.07 3.78
CA LEU A 43 -7.57 -2.05 2.76
C LEU A 43 -8.58 -0.91 2.76
N VAL A 44 -9.88 -1.20 2.97
CA VAL A 44 -10.92 -0.15 3.00
C VAL A 44 -10.94 0.65 4.31
N GLU A 45 -10.31 0.13 5.37
CA GLU A 45 -10.15 0.81 6.66
C GLU A 45 -8.80 1.54 6.79
N ALA A 46 -7.90 1.37 5.81
CA ALA A 46 -6.59 2.01 5.81
C ALA A 46 -6.69 3.54 5.73
N ASP A 47 -5.77 4.22 6.41
CA ASP A 47 -5.62 5.68 6.33
C ASP A 47 -5.39 6.10 4.87
N GLU A 48 -4.55 5.35 4.15
CA GLU A 48 -4.17 5.59 2.76
C GLU A 48 -3.82 4.29 2.03
N VAL A 49 -3.92 4.34 0.70
CA VAL A 49 -3.58 3.23 -0.19
C VAL A 49 -2.89 3.79 -1.42
N PHE A 50 -1.81 3.14 -1.84
CA PHE A 50 -1.11 3.48 -3.07
C PHE A 50 -0.41 2.29 -3.72
N CYS A 51 -0.39 2.29 -5.05
CA CYS A 51 0.31 1.29 -5.83
C CYS A 51 1.75 1.71 -6.11
N THR A 52 2.63 0.74 -6.32
CA THR A 52 4.00 0.98 -6.79
C THR A 52 4.30 0.20 -8.05
N GLY A 53 5.05 0.80 -8.97
CA GLY A 53 5.51 0.11 -10.17
C GLY A 53 6.51 0.96 -10.95
N THR A 54 7.25 0.35 -11.86
CA THR A 54 8.31 1.04 -12.61
C THR A 54 7.79 2.25 -13.39
N ALA A 55 6.58 2.17 -13.96
CA ALA A 55 6.02 3.23 -14.81
C ALA A 55 5.53 4.47 -14.04
N VAL A 56 5.07 4.29 -12.79
CA VAL A 56 4.39 5.34 -12.01
C VAL A 56 5.09 5.66 -10.70
N VAL A 57 6.05 4.82 -10.29
CA VAL A 57 6.77 4.84 -9.01
C VAL A 57 5.85 4.66 -7.80
N VAL A 58 5.03 5.66 -7.51
CA VAL A 58 3.99 5.68 -6.46
C VAL A 58 2.75 6.33 -7.05
N SER A 59 1.60 5.66 -6.96
CA SER A 59 0.31 6.18 -7.44
C SER A 59 -0.77 6.00 -6.38
N PRO A 60 -1.36 7.09 -5.87
CA PRO A 60 -2.37 7.00 -4.81
C PRO A 60 -3.68 6.41 -5.35
N VAL A 61 -4.39 5.68 -4.49
CA VAL A 61 -5.67 5.05 -4.80
C VAL A 61 -6.78 5.81 -4.09
N GLY A 62 -7.60 6.54 -4.85
CA GLY A 62 -8.73 7.30 -4.29
C GLY A 62 -10.00 6.47 -4.05
N SER A 63 -10.10 5.25 -4.59
CA SER A 63 -11.22 4.35 -4.32
C SER A 63 -10.95 2.93 -4.77
N VAL A 64 -11.60 1.97 -4.10
CA VAL A 64 -11.63 0.55 -4.47
C VAL A 64 -13.07 0.07 -4.64
N THR A 65 -13.34 -0.70 -5.68
CA THR A 65 -14.64 -1.34 -5.91
C THR A 65 -14.53 -2.82 -5.58
N TYR A 66 -15.32 -3.29 -4.61
CA TYR A 66 -15.32 -4.67 -4.15
C TYR A 66 -16.76 -5.17 -3.95
N HIS A 67 -17.10 -6.33 -4.53
CA HIS A 67 -18.46 -6.90 -4.55
C HIS A 67 -19.56 -5.91 -4.96
N GLY A 68 -19.30 -5.10 -5.99
CA GLY A 68 -20.26 -4.10 -6.50
C GLY A 68 -20.42 -2.87 -5.60
N LYS A 69 -19.71 -2.77 -4.48
CA LYS A 69 -19.69 -1.60 -3.61
C LYS A 69 -18.40 -0.81 -3.80
N LYS A 70 -18.53 0.51 -3.94
CA LYS A 70 -17.41 1.44 -4.03
C LYS A 70 -17.04 1.97 -2.63
N TYR A 71 -15.78 1.83 -2.27
CA TYR A 71 -15.17 2.38 -1.07
C TYR A 71 -14.26 3.54 -1.50
N VAL A 72 -14.52 4.74 -0.96
CA VAL A 72 -13.70 5.92 -1.24
C VAL A 72 -12.64 6.04 -0.17
N ILE A 73 -11.39 6.18 -0.59
CA ILE A 73 -10.24 6.34 0.30
C ILE A 73 -9.91 7.83 0.26
N LEU A 74 -10.13 8.51 1.38
CA LEU A 74 -9.91 9.94 1.48
C LEU A 74 -8.41 10.18 1.66
N ILE A 75 -7.75 10.68 0.62
CA ILE A 75 -6.35 11.09 0.70
C ILE A 75 -6.34 12.41 1.48
N SER A 76 -5.92 12.36 2.74
CA SER A 76 -5.52 13.54 3.50
C SER A 76 -4.27 14.13 2.82
N GLU A 77 -4.15 15.46 2.73
CA GLU A 77 -2.98 16.11 2.10
C GLU A 77 -1.64 15.83 2.80
N ASP A 78 -1.64 15.08 3.92
CA ASP A 78 -0.53 15.06 4.89
C ASP A 78 -0.01 13.67 5.33
N SER A 79 -0.26 12.57 4.63
CA SER A 79 0.39 11.28 5.00
C SER A 79 0.67 10.39 3.78
N LEU A 80 1.50 9.35 3.98
CA LEU A 80 2.00 8.47 2.92
C LEU A 80 2.12 7.01 3.45
N TYR A 81 1.19 6.10 3.14
CA TYR A 81 1.33 4.65 3.48
C TYR A 81 1.00 3.67 2.34
N LEU A 82 1.97 2.76 2.06
CA LEU A 82 2.03 1.87 0.88
C LEU A 82 1.15 0.64 1.04
N VAL A 83 0.17 0.46 0.14
CA VAL A 83 -0.62 -0.78 0.10
C VAL A 83 -0.78 -1.23 -1.35
N HIS A 84 -0.17 -2.37 -1.68
CA HIS A 84 -0.45 -3.11 -2.91
C HIS A 84 -1.30 -4.34 -2.60
#